data_AF-A0A947MQK6-F1
#
_entry.id   AF-A0A947MQK6-F1
#
_cell.length_a   1.000
_cell.length_b   1.000
_cell.length_c   1.000
_cell.angle_alpha   90.00
_cell.angle_beta   90.00
_cell.angle_gamma   90.00
#
_symmetry.space_group_name_H-M   'P 1'
#
loop_
_entity.id
_entity.type
_entity.pdbx_description
1 polymer ?
#
loop_
_entity_poly.entity_id
_entity_poly.type
_entity_poly.pdbx_seq_one_letter_code
_entity_poly.pdbx_strand_id
1 'polypeptide(L)'
;MASPGGIVRRYALSFITLTLVTACASGGRSGNHDASSAGDAESGDDASDGLTDGSTDGTGTCVDETYAEALPPKDAPLTDLLADYSSAAASDFILEVLERRYPIGKHLVEGGLEYEAHDCIEKFLRTKTTGKAVIGQLSTIVHECGHSFDVDQSSFSGATYVIRDDLRLECPGASFAGQDASFARSLIKADPYAGERPPCNGGGSGCDIYADPYLDGDPENAQFEAGDQGFDTVIEEAVQYVNSLATGYAFSDHYQGMVSERDGILTFLWYMERYLRLARTDHPDVHAFLLGNACWRDAILTVWGRAWLYLDATADDPSLGIHDDAIMKLVKTPELLDEIEAVRVASGCR
;
A
#
# COMPACT_ATOMS: atom_id res chain seq x y z
N MET A 1 16.31 32.34 -33.26
CA MET A 1 15.25 32.41 -32.23
C MET A 1 14.87 30.98 -31.92
N ALA A 2 15.35 30.48 -30.78
CA ALA A 2 15.24 29.09 -30.36
C ALA A 2 14.17 29.02 -29.26
N SER A 3 13.28 28.03 -29.35
CA SER A 3 12.44 27.59 -28.24
C SER A 3 12.48 26.05 -28.21
N PRO A 4 12.81 25.41 -27.08
CA PRO A 4 12.97 23.97 -26.98
C PRO A 4 11.61 23.31 -26.73
N GLY A 5 11.21 22.39 -27.62
CA GLY A 5 10.03 21.53 -27.42
C GLY A 5 10.41 20.33 -26.56
N GLY A 6 9.96 20.33 -25.31
CA GLY A 6 10.14 19.25 -24.36
C GLY A 6 9.46 17.96 -24.83
N ILE A 7 10.21 16.87 -24.77
CA ILE A 7 9.74 15.51 -25.00
C ILE A 7 9.04 15.09 -23.70
N VAL A 8 7.70 15.10 -23.69
CA VAL A 8 6.92 14.46 -22.64
C VAL A 8 6.96 12.95 -22.90
N ARG A 9 7.81 12.24 -22.17
CA ARG A 9 7.88 10.77 -22.17
C ARG A 9 6.60 10.22 -21.53
N ARG A 10 5.92 9.31 -22.23
CA ARG A 10 4.94 8.39 -21.65
C ARG A 10 5.70 7.50 -20.66
N TYR A 11 5.57 7.76 -19.37
CA TYR A 11 5.82 6.75 -18.35
C TYR A 11 4.49 6.02 -18.16
N ALA A 12 4.34 4.88 -18.83
CA ALA A 12 3.44 3.86 -18.31
C ALA A 12 3.92 3.57 -16.88
N LEU A 13 3.00 3.45 -15.91
CA LEU A 13 3.30 2.90 -14.60
C LEU A 13 3.82 1.47 -14.80
N SER A 14 5.12 1.33 -15.06
CA SER A 14 5.82 0.06 -14.99
C SER A 14 5.95 -0.26 -13.51
N PHE A 15 4.90 -0.80 -12.92
CA PHE A 15 5.04 -1.48 -11.64
C PHE A 15 5.96 -2.67 -11.86
N ILE A 16 7.20 -2.52 -11.38
CA ILE A 16 8.11 -3.63 -11.25
C ILE A 16 7.43 -4.65 -10.35
N THR A 17 7.42 -5.89 -10.83
CA THR A 17 7.06 -7.05 -10.03
C THR A 17 7.96 -7.06 -8.81
N LEU A 18 7.43 -6.61 -7.67
CA LEU A 18 8.16 -6.66 -6.42
C LEU A 18 8.39 -8.14 -6.14
N THR A 19 9.64 -8.57 -6.25
CA THR A 19 10.00 -9.88 -5.74
C THR A 19 10.01 -9.73 -4.24
N LEU A 20 8.84 -9.93 -3.61
CA LEU A 20 8.70 -9.88 -2.17
C LEU A 20 9.75 -10.83 -1.58
N VAL A 21 10.76 -10.24 -0.95
CA VAL A 21 11.72 -10.98 -0.14
C VAL A 21 10.93 -11.46 1.05
N THR A 22 10.35 -12.65 0.93
CA THR A 22 10.05 -13.45 2.11
C THR A 22 11.38 -13.55 2.85
N ALA A 23 11.50 -12.86 3.98
CA ALA A 23 12.69 -12.87 4.80
C ALA A 23 12.85 -14.25 5.47
N CYS A 24 13.11 -15.27 4.65
CA CYS A 24 13.63 -16.58 4.99
C CYS A 24 14.13 -17.26 3.69
N ALA A 25 15.46 -17.32 3.58
CA ALA A 25 16.29 -18.27 2.82
C ALA A 25 16.37 -18.22 1.27
N SER A 26 17.62 -18.02 0.81
CA SER A 26 18.25 -18.35 -0.49
C SER A 26 17.76 -17.56 -1.73
N GLY A 27 18.58 -17.02 -2.64
CA GLY A 27 20.00 -17.20 -2.96
C GLY A 27 20.16 -17.46 -4.46
N GLY A 28 20.31 -16.41 -5.29
CA GLY A 28 21.06 -16.48 -6.56
C GLY A 28 20.36 -16.18 -7.90
N ARG A 29 20.91 -15.15 -8.56
CA ARG A 29 21.30 -15.02 -9.98
C ARG A 29 20.32 -14.54 -11.09
N SER A 30 20.65 -13.32 -11.51
CA SER A 30 20.35 -12.55 -12.74
C SER A 30 20.35 -13.29 -14.08
N GLY A 31 19.47 -12.83 -14.99
CA GLY A 31 19.57 -12.97 -16.44
C GLY A 31 18.72 -11.94 -17.21
N ASN A 32 19.39 -11.07 -17.99
CA ASN A 32 18.85 -10.10 -18.96
C ASN A 32 17.99 -10.75 -20.06
N HIS A 33 17.01 -10.01 -20.63
CA HIS A 33 16.73 -10.02 -22.07
C HIS A 33 15.98 -8.76 -22.57
N ASP A 34 16.30 -8.39 -23.81
CA ASP A 34 15.98 -7.19 -24.58
C ASP A 34 14.58 -7.16 -25.23
N ALA A 35 14.01 -5.94 -25.28
CA ALA A 35 13.33 -5.21 -26.36
C ALA A 35 12.35 -5.87 -27.37
N SER A 36 11.18 -5.22 -27.52
CA SER A 36 10.40 -4.84 -28.73
C SER A 36 8.89 -5.03 -28.47
N SER A 37 7.91 -4.33 -29.06
CA SER A 37 7.73 -3.10 -29.84
C SER A 37 6.23 -3.01 -30.16
N ALA A 38 5.67 -1.80 -30.10
CA ALA A 38 4.53 -1.26 -30.87
C ALA A 38 3.10 -1.80 -30.68
N GLY A 39 2.16 -0.85 -30.51
CA GLY A 39 0.73 -1.04 -30.73
C GLY A 39 -0.13 0.10 -30.16
N ASP A 40 -0.35 1.14 -30.97
CA ASP A 40 -1.23 2.27 -30.69
C ASP A 40 -2.73 1.91 -30.73
N ALA A 41 -3.55 2.51 -29.85
CA ALA A 41 -4.92 2.95 -30.16
C ALA A 41 -5.44 3.96 -29.12
N GLU A 42 -6.22 4.92 -29.60
CA GLU A 42 -6.63 6.18 -28.97
C GLU A 42 -8.05 6.14 -28.34
N SER A 43 -8.40 7.27 -27.70
CA SER A 43 -9.73 7.84 -27.37
C SER A 43 -10.39 7.35 -26.06
N GLY A 44 -10.99 8.21 -25.22
CA GLY A 44 -11.27 9.65 -25.27
C GLY A 44 -12.32 10.01 -24.20
N ASP A 45 -12.22 11.23 -23.66
CA ASP A 45 -13.23 12.05 -22.96
C ASP A 45 -13.80 11.55 -21.61
N ASP A 46 -14.33 12.37 -20.71
CA ASP A 46 -14.13 13.73 -20.19
C ASP A 46 -15.26 13.89 -19.13
N ALA A 47 -14.92 14.48 -17.98
CA ALA A 47 -15.82 15.09 -16.97
C ALA A 47 -16.94 14.27 -16.26
N SER A 48 -16.99 14.31 -14.93
CA SER A 48 -17.69 15.41 -14.23
C SER A 48 -17.70 15.28 -12.70
N ASP A 49 -17.38 16.41 -12.07
CA ASP A 49 -17.50 16.77 -10.66
C ASP A 49 -18.79 16.34 -9.96
N GLY A 50 -18.63 15.89 -8.71
CA GLY A 50 -19.73 15.65 -7.78
C GLY A 50 -19.29 15.75 -6.31
N LEU A 51 -18.55 16.80 -5.93
CA LEU A 51 -18.27 17.07 -4.52
C LEU A 51 -19.30 18.03 -3.93
N THR A 52 -20.15 17.48 -3.07
CA THR A 52 -21.12 18.21 -2.25
C THR A 52 -20.43 19.06 -1.20
N ASP A 53 -20.84 20.33 -1.17
CA ASP A 53 -20.53 21.36 -0.18
C ASP A 53 -20.81 20.88 1.27
N GLY A 54 -19.73 20.68 2.02
CA GLY A 54 -19.72 20.24 3.42
C GLY A 54 -19.41 21.37 4.38
N SER A 55 -20.47 21.88 5.01
CA SER A 55 -20.52 22.85 6.10
C SER A 55 -19.36 22.78 7.12
N THR A 56 -18.67 23.91 7.32
CA THR A 56 -17.60 24.14 8.30
C THR A 56 -18.11 24.37 9.73
N ASP A 57 -18.77 23.40 10.35
CA ASP A 57 -18.97 23.43 11.81
C ASP A 57 -17.86 22.58 12.45
N GLY A 58 -16.77 23.24 12.84
CA GLY A 58 -15.49 22.66 13.28
C GLY A 58 -15.53 21.97 14.64
N THR A 59 -16.50 21.07 14.84
CA THR A 59 -16.67 20.21 16.02
C THR A 59 -16.81 18.73 15.65
N GLY A 60 -16.57 18.37 14.39
CA GLY A 60 -16.63 16.98 13.92
C GLY A 60 -15.38 16.20 14.30
N THR A 61 -15.57 15.02 14.88
CA THR A 61 -14.54 13.98 14.99
C THR A 61 -14.06 13.59 13.60
N CYS A 62 -12.77 13.31 13.47
CA CYS A 62 -12.18 13.07 12.15
C CYS A 62 -12.43 11.65 11.64
N VAL A 63 -12.26 11.43 10.34
CA VAL A 63 -12.49 10.11 9.71
C VAL A 63 -11.63 9.04 10.36
N ASP A 64 -10.37 9.35 10.70
CA ASP A 64 -9.48 8.38 11.32
C ASP A 64 -9.91 7.99 12.74
N GLU A 65 -10.48 8.93 13.50
CA GLU A 65 -10.98 8.70 14.86
C GLU A 65 -12.32 7.95 14.90
N THR A 66 -13.07 8.01 13.81
CA THR A 66 -14.38 7.37 13.68
C THR A 66 -14.38 6.20 12.71
N TYR A 67 -13.23 5.88 12.12
CA TYR A 67 -13.11 4.78 11.17
C TYR A 67 -13.54 3.48 11.84
N ALA A 68 -14.48 2.80 11.19
CA ALA A 68 -14.96 1.51 11.64
C ALA A 68 -15.25 0.62 10.43
N GLU A 69 -14.95 -0.66 10.60
CA GLU A 69 -15.44 -1.74 9.75
C GLU A 69 -15.64 -2.99 10.60
N ALA A 70 -16.43 -3.94 10.09
CA ALA A 70 -16.59 -5.22 10.76
C ALA A 70 -15.26 -5.99 10.70
N LEU A 71 -14.74 -6.37 11.88
CA LEU A 71 -13.54 -7.19 11.94
C LEU A 71 -13.77 -8.57 11.30
N PRO A 72 -12.75 -9.14 10.62
CA PRO A 72 -12.78 -10.50 10.09
C PRO A 72 -13.28 -11.52 11.13
N PRO A 73 -14.24 -12.42 10.83
CA PRO A 73 -14.68 -13.46 11.76
C PRO A 73 -13.62 -14.57 11.89
N LYS A 74 -12.48 -14.28 12.54
CA LYS A 74 -11.29 -15.14 12.61
C LYS A 74 -11.55 -16.54 13.18
N ASP A 75 -12.57 -16.69 14.02
CA ASP A 75 -12.94 -17.98 14.62
C ASP A 75 -13.88 -18.83 13.74
N ALA A 76 -14.28 -18.34 12.56
CA ALA A 76 -15.11 -19.12 11.64
C ALA A 76 -14.36 -20.39 11.21
N PRO A 77 -14.98 -21.59 11.29
CA PRO A 77 -14.28 -22.84 11.02
C PRO A 77 -13.96 -22.99 9.53
N LEU A 78 -12.76 -23.49 9.23
CA LEU A 78 -12.29 -23.83 7.88
C LEU A 78 -12.11 -25.35 7.68
N THR A 79 -12.59 -26.17 8.62
CA THR A 79 -12.31 -27.61 8.65
C THR A 79 -12.87 -28.36 7.45
N ASP A 80 -14.02 -27.92 6.94
CA ASP A 80 -14.64 -28.43 5.73
C ASP A 80 -13.80 -28.08 4.49
N LEU A 81 -13.45 -26.81 4.32
CA LEU A 81 -12.63 -26.35 3.19
C LEU A 81 -11.25 -27.02 3.18
N LEU A 82 -10.64 -27.20 4.35
CA LEU A 82 -9.35 -27.89 4.48
C LEU A 82 -9.44 -29.39 4.16
N ALA A 83 -10.58 -30.03 4.43
CA ALA A 83 -10.79 -31.44 4.11
C ALA A 83 -11.01 -31.67 2.60
N ASP A 84 -11.65 -30.71 1.94
CA ASP A 84 -11.98 -30.78 0.51
C ASP A 84 -10.87 -30.17 -0.40
N TYR A 85 -9.80 -29.63 0.20
CA TYR A 85 -8.72 -28.99 -0.53
C TYR A 85 -8.05 -29.91 -1.57
N SER A 86 -7.85 -29.37 -2.77
CA SER A 86 -6.96 -29.95 -3.77
C SER A 86 -6.09 -28.88 -4.44
N SER A 87 -4.86 -29.23 -4.83
CA SER A 87 -3.94 -28.30 -5.49
C SER A 87 -4.47 -27.76 -6.82
N ALA A 88 -5.34 -28.52 -7.50
CA ALA A 88 -5.96 -28.11 -8.76
C ALA A 88 -7.04 -27.04 -8.57
N ALA A 89 -7.66 -26.98 -7.39
CA ALA A 89 -8.69 -26.01 -7.03
C ALA A 89 -8.17 -24.91 -6.08
N ALA A 90 -6.87 -24.60 -6.11
CA ALA A 90 -6.26 -23.70 -5.14
C ALA A 90 -6.82 -22.27 -5.20
N SER A 91 -7.11 -21.75 -6.40
CA SER A 91 -7.71 -20.42 -6.57
C SER A 91 -9.12 -20.36 -5.99
N ASP A 92 -9.98 -21.33 -6.32
CA ASP A 92 -11.33 -21.43 -5.74
C ASP A 92 -11.26 -21.56 -4.20
N PHE A 93 -10.36 -22.39 -3.70
CA PHE A 93 -10.13 -22.55 -2.26
C PHE A 93 -9.73 -21.22 -1.61
N ILE A 94 -8.87 -20.40 -2.23
CA ILE A 94 -8.50 -19.07 -1.74
C ILE A 94 -9.74 -18.18 -1.59
N LEU A 95 -10.58 -18.13 -2.63
CA LEU A 95 -11.79 -17.30 -2.60
C LEU A 95 -12.77 -17.79 -1.53
N GLU A 96 -12.94 -19.10 -1.36
CA GLU A 96 -13.85 -19.67 -0.34
C GLU A 96 -13.36 -19.41 1.10
N VAL A 97 -12.05 -19.53 1.37
CA VAL A 97 -11.52 -19.22 2.72
C VAL A 97 -11.57 -17.72 3.02
N LEU A 98 -11.30 -16.87 2.03
CA LEU A 98 -11.44 -15.42 2.16
C LEU A 98 -12.91 -15.03 2.36
N GLU A 99 -13.86 -15.59 1.61
CA GLU A 99 -15.29 -15.36 1.85
C GLU A 99 -15.68 -15.67 3.29
N ARG A 100 -15.11 -16.74 3.86
CA ARG A 100 -15.46 -17.18 5.20
C ARG A 100 -14.88 -16.31 6.31
N ARG A 101 -13.64 -15.85 6.14
CA ARG A 101 -12.90 -15.19 7.21
C ARG A 101 -12.51 -13.75 6.92
N TYR A 102 -12.36 -13.35 5.66
CA TYR A 102 -12.05 -11.97 5.29
C TYR A 102 -12.74 -11.57 3.96
N PRO A 103 -14.05 -11.27 3.97
CA PRO A 103 -14.82 -10.95 2.75
C PRO A 103 -14.26 -9.76 1.95
N ILE A 104 -13.71 -8.74 2.62
CA ILE A 104 -13.02 -7.62 1.95
C ILE A 104 -11.80 -8.16 1.19
N GLY A 105 -11.00 -9.05 1.80
CA GLY A 105 -9.90 -9.71 1.10
C GLY A 105 -10.34 -10.51 -0.12
N LYS A 106 -11.51 -11.19 -0.07
CA LYS A 106 -12.09 -11.84 -1.26
C LYS A 106 -12.40 -10.82 -2.35
N HIS A 107 -13.08 -9.72 -2.00
CA HIS A 107 -13.42 -8.67 -2.96
C HIS A 107 -12.18 -8.10 -3.67
N LEU A 108 -11.11 -7.84 -2.92
CA LEU A 108 -9.84 -7.37 -3.47
C LEU A 108 -9.18 -8.39 -4.40
N VAL A 109 -9.23 -9.68 -4.03
CA VAL A 109 -8.68 -10.76 -4.87
C VAL A 109 -9.51 -10.94 -6.15
N GLU A 110 -10.84 -10.92 -6.06
CA GLU A 110 -11.71 -10.99 -7.24
C GLU A 110 -11.47 -9.81 -8.19
N GLY A 111 -11.39 -8.58 -7.68
CA GLY A 111 -11.06 -7.41 -8.50
C GLY A 111 -9.66 -7.47 -9.11
N GLY A 112 -8.65 -7.93 -8.35
CA GLY A 112 -7.29 -8.09 -8.85
C GLY A 112 -7.16 -9.16 -9.96
N LEU A 113 -8.06 -10.15 -9.99
CA LEU A 113 -8.13 -11.15 -11.06
C LEU A 113 -8.73 -10.60 -12.36
N GLU A 114 -9.39 -9.44 -12.33
CA GLU A 114 -9.89 -8.76 -13.53
C GLU A 114 -8.76 -7.99 -14.25
N TYR A 115 -7.63 -7.74 -13.59
CA TYR A 115 -6.51 -7.01 -14.16
C TYR A 115 -5.82 -7.78 -15.30
N GLU A 116 -5.93 -7.25 -16.53
CA GLU A 116 -5.54 -7.97 -17.75
C GLU A 116 -4.03 -8.30 -17.84
N ALA A 117 -3.17 -7.59 -17.11
CA ALA A 117 -1.73 -7.76 -17.25
C ALA A 117 -1.23 -9.11 -16.70
N HIS A 118 -1.88 -9.66 -15.67
CA HIS A 118 -1.53 -10.96 -15.09
C HIS A 118 -2.55 -11.48 -14.07
N ASP A 119 -2.61 -12.81 -13.88
CA ASP A 119 -3.30 -13.45 -12.75
C ASP A 119 -2.44 -13.30 -11.47
N CYS A 120 -2.92 -12.47 -10.53
CA CYS A 120 -2.23 -12.21 -9.27
C CYS A 120 -2.13 -13.46 -8.37
N ILE A 121 -3.11 -14.36 -8.37
CA ILE A 121 -3.03 -15.61 -7.60
C ILE A 121 -1.93 -16.50 -8.20
N GLU A 122 -1.92 -16.71 -9.52
CA GLU A 122 -0.92 -17.56 -10.18
C GLU A 122 0.50 -17.03 -9.95
N LYS A 123 0.67 -15.70 -10.02
CA LYS A 123 1.95 -15.04 -9.87
C LYS A 123 2.52 -15.14 -8.46
N PHE A 124 1.68 -15.01 -7.42
CA PHE A 124 2.14 -14.87 -6.04
C PHE A 124 1.93 -16.12 -5.17
N LEU A 125 1.12 -17.09 -5.61
CA LEU A 125 0.95 -18.37 -4.93
C LEU A 125 2.11 -19.33 -5.21
N ARG A 126 3.11 -19.34 -4.32
CA ARG A 126 4.35 -20.13 -4.49
C ARG A 126 4.18 -21.62 -4.24
N THR A 127 3.31 -22.02 -3.31
CA THR A 127 3.08 -23.43 -2.99
C THR A 127 1.60 -23.77 -2.88
N LYS A 128 1.22 -24.90 -3.51
CA LYS A 128 -0.14 -25.47 -3.51
C LYS A 128 -0.18 -26.84 -2.83
N THR A 129 0.81 -27.17 -1.97
CA THR A 129 0.96 -28.54 -1.44
C THR A 129 -0.14 -28.96 -0.48
N THR A 130 -0.65 -28.04 0.34
CA THR A 130 -1.75 -28.28 1.30
C THR A 130 -2.58 -27.01 1.46
N GLY A 131 -3.86 -27.12 1.83
CA GLY A 131 -4.71 -25.96 2.08
C GLY A 131 -4.13 -25.03 3.16
N LYS A 132 -3.48 -25.59 4.19
CA LYS A 132 -2.77 -24.78 5.21
C LYS A 132 -1.59 -24.00 4.63
N ALA A 133 -0.83 -24.61 3.70
CA ALA A 133 0.26 -23.90 3.02
C ALA A 133 -0.27 -22.78 2.13
N VAL A 134 -1.43 -22.96 1.50
CA VAL A 134 -2.12 -21.91 0.74
C VAL A 134 -2.59 -20.79 1.68
N ILE A 135 -3.26 -21.11 2.79
CA ILE A 135 -3.70 -20.12 3.79
C ILE A 135 -2.51 -19.27 4.29
N GLY A 136 -1.36 -19.91 4.54
CA GLY A 136 -0.15 -19.19 4.98
C GLY A 136 0.44 -18.20 3.98
N GLN A 137 -0.10 -18.10 2.75
CA GLN A 137 0.31 -17.14 1.73
C GLN A 137 -0.78 -16.09 1.43
N LEU A 138 -1.94 -16.15 2.09
CA LEU A 138 -3.07 -15.27 1.79
C LEU A 138 -2.75 -13.79 1.98
N SER A 139 -1.94 -13.43 2.98
CA SER A 139 -1.54 -12.03 3.20
C SER A 139 -0.85 -11.45 1.96
N THR A 140 0.10 -12.18 1.37
CA THR A 140 0.75 -11.78 0.12
C THR A 140 -0.24 -11.77 -1.05
N ILE A 141 -1.12 -12.76 -1.17
CA ILE A 141 -2.08 -12.82 -2.27
C ILE A 141 -3.05 -11.64 -2.22
N VAL A 142 -3.62 -11.35 -1.06
CA VAL A 142 -4.53 -10.21 -0.89
C VAL A 142 -3.80 -8.89 -1.14
N HIS A 143 -2.57 -8.74 -0.65
CA HIS A 143 -1.74 -7.56 -0.88
C HIS A 143 -1.49 -7.31 -2.39
N GLU A 144 -1.01 -8.32 -3.10
CA GLU A 144 -0.59 -8.19 -4.49
C GLU A 144 -1.77 -8.17 -5.48
N CYS A 145 -2.88 -8.84 -5.15
CA CYS A 145 -4.12 -8.67 -5.89
C CYS A 145 -4.75 -7.29 -5.62
N GLY A 146 -4.58 -6.74 -4.41
CA GLY A 146 -4.99 -5.37 -4.07
C GLY A 146 -4.29 -4.34 -4.95
N HIS A 147 -2.96 -4.44 -5.10
CA HIS A 147 -2.18 -3.64 -6.08
C HIS A 147 -2.79 -3.73 -7.49
N SER A 148 -3.07 -4.95 -7.94
CA SER A 148 -3.61 -5.20 -9.29
C SER A 148 -4.97 -4.53 -9.47
N PHE A 149 -5.82 -4.57 -8.44
CA PHE A 149 -7.14 -3.96 -8.48
C PHE A 149 -7.08 -2.43 -8.45
N ASP A 150 -6.26 -1.85 -7.58
CA ASP A 150 -6.06 -0.40 -7.50
C ASP A 150 -5.54 0.16 -8.84
N VAL A 151 -4.60 -0.54 -9.48
CA VAL A 151 -4.07 -0.17 -10.81
C VAL A 151 -5.15 -0.28 -11.89
N ASP A 152 -5.91 -1.36 -11.93
CA ASP A 152 -6.99 -1.56 -12.91
C ASP A 152 -8.06 -0.46 -12.81
N GLN A 153 -8.33 -0.01 -11.59
CA GLN A 153 -9.33 1.02 -11.31
C GLN A 153 -8.77 2.45 -11.37
N SER A 154 -7.47 2.61 -11.54
CA SER A 154 -6.82 3.93 -11.64
C SER A 154 -7.01 4.52 -13.04
N SER A 155 -6.95 5.85 -13.12
CA SER A 155 -7.05 6.60 -14.37
C SER A 155 -5.75 7.34 -14.67
N PHE A 156 -5.61 7.88 -15.89
CA PHE A 156 -4.46 8.72 -16.21
C PHE A 156 -4.39 9.99 -15.34
N SER A 157 -5.52 10.41 -14.75
CA SER A 157 -5.65 11.61 -13.95
C SER A 157 -5.59 11.38 -12.44
N GLY A 158 -5.63 10.14 -11.95
CA GLY A 158 -5.65 9.87 -10.53
C GLY A 158 -5.41 8.41 -10.15
N ALA A 159 -4.88 8.23 -8.95
CA ALA A 159 -4.69 6.93 -8.32
C ALA A 159 -5.95 6.53 -7.55
N THR A 160 -6.37 5.28 -7.73
CA THR A 160 -7.52 4.69 -7.04
C THR A 160 -7.05 3.80 -5.90
N TYR A 161 -7.74 3.90 -4.76
CA TYR A 161 -7.56 3.08 -3.56
C TYR A 161 -8.88 2.37 -3.23
N VAL A 162 -8.95 1.08 -3.45
CA VAL A 162 -10.10 0.25 -3.08
C VAL A 162 -9.92 -0.22 -1.64
N ILE A 163 -10.67 0.38 -0.72
CA ILE A 163 -10.56 0.09 0.72
C ILE A 163 -11.52 -1.04 1.11
N ARG A 164 -12.76 -0.96 0.63
CA ARG A 164 -13.85 -1.93 0.81
C ARG A 164 -14.76 -1.92 -0.41
N ASP A 165 -15.70 -2.86 -0.46
CA ASP A 165 -16.74 -2.93 -1.49
C ASP A 165 -17.60 -1.66 -1.59
N ASP A 166 -17.76 -0.94 -0.48
CA ASP A 166 -18.52 0.31 -0.38
C ASP A 166 -17.68 1.58 -0.30
N LEU A 167 -16.35 1.47 -0.25
CA LEU A 167 -15.44 2.58 -0.03
C LEU A 167 -14.23 2.52 -0.97
N ARG A 168 -14.22 3.47 -1.91
CA ARG A 168 -13.16 3.68 -2.88
C ARG A 168 -12.83 5.17 -2.94
N LEU A 169 -11.54 5.48 -3.02
CA LEU A 169 -11.04 6.85 -3.15
C LEU A 169 -10.26 6.97 -4.46
N GLU A 170 -10.53 7.99 -5.27
CA GLU A 170 -9.76 8.28 -6.49
C GLU A 170 -9.18 9.68 -6.35
N CYS A 171 -7.87 9.76 -6.11
CA CYS A 171 -7.19 11.02 -5.82
C CYS A 171 -6.31 11.46 -6.99
N PRO A 172 -6.40 12.72 -7.42
CA PRO A 172 -5.62 13.20 -8.55
C PRO A 172 -4.18 13.53 -8.16
N GLY A 173 -3.26 13.42 -9.12
CA GLY A 173 -1.87 13.86 -8.97
C GLY A 173 -1.07 13.08 -7.93
N ALA A 174 -0.14 13.76 -7.26
CA ALA A 174 0.78 13.22 -6.24
C ALA A 174 1.70 12.05 -6.66
N SER A 175 1.72 11.69 -7.94
CA SER A 175 2.80 10.90 -8.54
C SER A 175 4.09 11.72 -8.61
N PHE A 176 5.25 11.07 -8.70
CA PHE A 176 6.55 11.77 -8.82
C PHE A 176 6.66 12.64 -10.09
N ALA A 177 5.91 12.30 -11.14
CA ALA A 177 5.92 13.02 -12.40
C ALA A 177 4.49 13.30 -12.87
N GLY A 178 4.34 14.35 -13.69
CA GLY A 178 3.05 14.76 -14.25
C GLY A 178 2.57 16.10 -13.70
N GLN A 179 1.28 16.35 -13.85
CA GLN A 179 0.62 17.51 -13.26
C GLN A 179 0.40 17.26 -11.77
N ASP A 180 0.57 18.31 -10.94
CA ASP A 180 0.42 18.23 -9.49
C ASP A 180 1.28 17.11 -8.88
N ALA A 181 2.48 16.96 -9.45
CA ALA A 181 3.45 15.97 -9.05
C ALA A 181 3.95 16.23 -7.63
N SER A 182 4.21 15.15 -6.91
CA SER A 182 4.97 15.18 -5.67
C SER A 182 6.45 14.93 -5.95
N PHE A 183 7.24 14.60 -4.93
CA PHE A 183 8.64 14.20 -5.07
C PHE A 183 8.83 12.68 -4.94
N ALA A 184 9.98 12.17 -5.34
CA ALA A 184 10.27 10.73 -5.23
C ALA A 184 10.32 10.29 -3.76
N ARG A 185 9.64 9.18 -3.43
CA ARG A 185 9.62 8.63 -2.06
C ARG A 185 11.01 8.24 -1.56
N SER A 186 11.96 7.95 -2.46
CA SER A 186 13.37 7.74 -2.12
C SER A 186 14.02 8.92 -1.38
N LEU A 187 13.52 10.15 -1.55
CA LEU A 187 14.11 11.33 -0.90
C LEU A 187 14.03 11.30 0.63
N ILE A 188 13.08 10.55 1.21
CA ILE A 188 13.02 10.40 2.67
C ILE A 188 14.27 9.68 3.21
N LYS A 189 15.04 8.94 2.39
CA LYS A 189 16.34 8.34 2.81
C LYS A 189 17.38 9.38 3.26
N ALA A 190 17.20 10.64 2.91
CA ALA A 190 18.10 11.73 3.29
C ALA A 190 17.53 12.66 4.38
N ASP A 191 16.33 12.37 4.90
CA ASP A 191 15.70 13.19 5.93
C ASP A 191 16.36 13.00 7.33
N PRO A 192 16.02 13.83 8.33
CA PRO A 192 16.58 13.70 9.68
C PRO A 192 16.25 12.39 10.41
N TYR A 193 15.23 11.64 9.96
CA TYR A 193 14.70 10.44 10.62
C TYR A 193 15.26 9.15 10.00
N ALA A 194 15.87 9.21 8.81
CA ALA A 194 16.41 8.05 8.10
C ALA A 194 17.43 7.25 8.93
N GLY A 195 18.17 7.92 9.81
CA GLY A 195 19.15 7.30 10.69
C GLY A 195 18.55 6.49 11.84
N GLU A 196 17.26 6.67 12.17
CA GLU A 196 16.60 5.98 13.28
C GLU A 196 16.30 4.52 12.96
N ARG A 197 16.11 4.21 11.66
CA ARG A 197 15.98 2.85 11.15
C ARG A 197 16.58 2.78 9.74
N PRO A 198 17.91 2.58 9.62
CA PRO A 198 18.58 2.59 8.33
C PRO A 198 18.22 1.35 7.48
N PRO A 199 18.36 1.40 6.14
CA PRO A 199 18.14 0.26 5.27
C PRO A 199 18.99 -0.96 5.64
N CYS A 200 18.43 -2.16 5.46
CA CYS A 200 19.13 -3.40 5.79
C CYS A 200 20.29 -3.74 4.84
N ASN A 201 20.33 -3.21 3.61
CA ASN A 201 21.41 -3.47 2.64
C ASN A 201 21.71 -4.98 2.48
N GLY A 202 20.67 -5.81 2.42
CA GLY A 202 20.80 -7.26 2.31
C GLY A 202 20.98 -8.05 3.61
N GLY A 203 20.89 -7.43 4.80
CA GLY A 203 20.61 -8.14 6.05
C GLY A 203 21.02 -7.45 7.35
N GLY A 204 20.31 -7.72 8.43
CA GLY A 204 20.61 -7.22 9.77
C GLY A 204 19.41 -7.30 10.72
N SER A 205 19.65 -7.06 12.01
CA SER A 205 18.59 -6.86 13.01
C SER A 205 18.46 -5.37 13.32
N GLY A 206 17.23 -4.86 13.48
CA GLY A 206 17.00 -3.46 13.82
C GLY A 206 17.20 -2.48 12.66
N CYS A 207 17.13 -2.96 11.43
CA CYS A 207 17.18 -2.18 10.20
C CYS A 207 15.83 -2.23 9.46
N ASP A 208 15.68 -1.39 8.46
CA ASP A 208 14.49 -1.30 7.63
C ASP A 208 14.58 -2.26 6.43
N ILE A 209 13.81 -3.35 6.48
CA ILE A 209 13.72 -4.34 5.39
C ILE A 209 12.88 -3.84 4.21
N TYR A 210 12.09 -2.78 4.41
CA TYR A 210 11.22 -2.18 3.40
C TYR A 210 11.98 -1.11 2.60
N ALA A 211 13.00 -0.49 3.18
CA ALA A 211 13.76 0.55 2.47
C ALA A 211 14.39 0.07 1.16
N ASP A 212 14.92 -1.15 1.10
CA ASP A 212 15.54 -1.70 -0.12
C ASP A 212 14.50 -1.86 -1.26
N PRO A 213 13.34 -2.53 -1.07
CA PRO A 213 12.33 -2.65 -2.13
C PRO A 213 11.57 -1.36 -2.47
N TYR A 214 11.38 -0.43 -1.52
CA TYR A 214 10.46 0.70 -1.71
C TYR A 214 11.16 2.04 -1.85
N LEU A 215 12.32 2.25 -1.25
CA LEU A 215 13.00 3.54 -1.25
C LEU A 215 14.27 3.54 -2.11
N ASP A 216 14.63 2.42 -2.75
CA ASP A 216 15.78 2.38 -3.66
C ASP A 216 15.46 3.06 -4.99
N GLY A 217 16.17 4.15 -5.29
CA GLY A 217 16.02 4.96 -6.49
C GLY A 217 16.80 6.27 -6.40
N ASP A 218 17.12 6.82 -7.55
CA ASP A 218 17.73 8.13 -7.75
C ASP A 218 16.94 8.90 -8.84
N PRO A 219 16.07 9.84 -8.45
CA PRO A 219 15.19 10.54 -9.37
C PRO A 219 15.92 11.41 -10.39
N GLU A 220 17.25 11.60 -10.27
CA GLU A 220 18.07 12.39 -11.18
C GLU A 220 18.74 11.55 -12.29
N ASN A 221 18.73 10.22 -12.20
CA ASN A 221 19.53 9.36 -13.09
C ASN A 221 18.83 8.94 -14.41
N ALA A 222 17.57 9.35 -14.60
CA ALA A 222 16.70 9.05 -15.75
C ALA A 222 16.35 7.57 -15.99
N GLN A 223 16.70 6.68 -15.07
CA GLN A 223 16.15 5.32 -14.96
C GLN A 223 14.94 5.36 -14.03
N PHE A 224 14.05 4.38 -14.19
CA PHE A 224 12.93 4.23 -13.27
C PHE A 224 13.31 3.18 -12.24
N GLU A 225 13.25 3.57 -10.97
CA GLU A 225 13.51 2.71 -9.82
C GLU A 225 12.31 2.77 -8.86
N ALA A 226 12.15 1.76 -8.01
CA ALA A 226 10.96 1.65 -7.15
C ALA A 226 10.82 2.85 -6.20
N GLY A 227 11.93 3.49 -5.83
CA GLY A 227 11.99 4.71 -5.03
C GLY A 227 11.61 5.99 -5.78
N ASP A 228 11.52 5.98 -7.11
CA ASP A 228 11.18 7.15 -7.94
C ASP A 228 9.67 7.37 -8.08
N GLN A 229 8.89 6.77 -7.18
CA GLN A 229 7.43 6.88 -7.16
C GLN A 229 6.99 7.99 -6.20
N GLY A 230 5.78 8.51 -6.39
CA GLY A 230 5.26 9.66 -5.64
C GLY A 230 4.62 9.29 -4.31
N PHE A 231 3.92 10.27 -3.72
CA PHE A 231 3.15 10.08 -2.49
C PHE A 231 1.93 9.18 -2.70
N ASP A 232 1.36 9.22 -3.91
CA ASP A 232 0.30 8.33 -4.36
C ASP A 232 0.62 6.85 -4.05
N THR A 233 1.85 6.43 -4.33
CA THR A 233 2.32 5.06 -4.07
C THR A 233 2.71 4.80 -2.62
N VAL A 234 2.96 5.84 -1.80
CA VAL A 234 3.15 5.66 -0.35
C VAL A 234 1.80 5.33 0.31
N ILE A 235 0.74 6.00 -0.13
CA ILE A 235 -0.64 5.73 0.32
C ILE A 235 -1.12 4.37 -0.18
N GLU A 236 -0.89 4.05 -1.45
CA GLU A 236 -1.23 2.77 -2.05
C GLU A 236 -0.64 1.60 -1.23
N GLU A 237 0.67 1.62 -0.99
CA GLU A 237 1.33 0.57 -0.21
C GLU A 237 0.80 0.50 1.23
N ALA A 238 0.52 1.66 1.85
CA ALA A 238 -0.08 1.68 3.18
C ALA A 238 -1.46 0.99 3.18
N VAL A 239 -2.29 1.18 2.15
CA VAL A 239 -3.56 0.45 1.97
C VAL A 239 -3.29 -1.06 1.91
N GLN A 240 -2.32 -1.50 1.11
CA GLN A 240 -2.04 -2.92 0.97
C GLN A 240 -1.47 -3.55 2.24
N TYR A 241 -0.66 -2.84 3.02
CA TYR A 241 -0.21 -3.34 4.32
C TYR A 241 -1.31 -3.35 5.39
N VAL A 242 -2.30 -2.46 5.31
CA VAL A 242 -3.53 -2.62 6.11
C VAL A 242 -4.25 -3.91 5.72
N ASN A 243 -4.38 -4.20 4.42
CA ASN A 243 -4.98 -5.45 3.94
C ASN A 243 -4.18 -6.70 4.36
N SER A 244 -2.85 -6.62 4.39
CA SER A 244 -1.97 -7.67 4.93
C SER A 244 -2.21 -7.92 6.42
N LEU A 245 -2.28 -6.86 7.25
CA LEU A 245 -2.53 -7.01 8.68
C LEU A 245 -3.96 -7.53 8.95
N ALA A 246 -4.96 -7.09 8.20
CA ALA A 246 -6.32 -7.61 8.27
C ALA A 246 -6.39 -9.11 7.93
N THR A 247 -5.65 -9.53 6.90
CA THR A 247 -5.49 -10.95 6.56
C THR A 247 -4.77 -11.71 7.68
N GLY A 248 -3.70 -11.13 8.24
CA GLY A 248 -3.01 -11.67 9.41
C GLY A 248 -3.95 -11.88 10.59
N TYR A 249 -4.81 -10.91 10.91
CA TYR A 249 -5.83 -11.04 11.94
C TYR A 249 -6.82 -12.17 11.66
N ALA A 250 -7.24 -12.33 10.41
CA ALA A 250 -8.22 -13.34 9.99
C ALA A 250 -7.67 -14.79 10.04
N PHE A 251 -6.36 -14.97 9.87
CA PHE A 251 -5.73 -16.28 9.70
C PHE A 251 -4.52 -16.53 10.61
N SER A 252 -4.34 -15.78 11.70
CA SER A 252 -3.15 -15.93 12.56
C SER A 252 -3.02 -17.32 13.20
N ASP A 253 -4.14 -18.04 13.39
CA ASP A 253 -4.18 -19.44 13.83
C ASP A 253 -3.54 -20.44 12.84
N HIS A 254 -3.23 -20.00 11.62
CA HIS A 254 -2.59 -20.78 10.57
C HIS A 254 -1.12 -20.44 10.34
N TYR A 255 -0.57 -19.43 11.02
CA TYR A 255 0.86 -19.09 10.91
C TYR A 255 1.74 -20.06 11.73
N GLN A 256 2.90 -20.39 11.16
CA GLN A 256 3.87 -21.32 11.78
C GLN A 256 5.03 -20.60 12.48
N GLY A 257 4.96 -19.28 12.61
CA GLY A 257 5.99 -18.42 13.18
C GLY A 257 5.57 -16.96 13.20
N MET A 258 6.51 -16.08 13.52
CA MET A 258 6.30 -14.64 13.43
C MET A 258 6.34 -14.20 11.96
N VAL A 259 5.44 -13.29 11.61
CA VAL A 259 5.37 -12.62 10.30
C VAL A 259 5.46 -11.11 10.50
N SER A 260 5.71 -10.38 9.41
CA SER A 260 6.02 -8.95 9.44
C SER A 260 4.83 -8.05 9.10
N GLU A 261 3.59 -8.49 9.33
CA GLU A 261 2.41 -7.72 8.87
C GLU A 261 2.25 -6.42 9.66
N ARG A 262 2.45 -6.48 10.99
CA ARG A 262 2.47 -5.28 11.83
C ARG A 262 3.69 -4.40 11.52
N ASP A 263 4.85 -5.01 11.29
CA ASP A 263 6.07 -4.30 10.90
C ASP A 263 5.85 -3.50 9.61
N GLY A 264 5.17 -4.09 8.63
CA GLY A 264 4.90 -3.48 7.32
C GLY A 264 4.02 -2.26 7.45
N ILE A 265 2.83 -2.40 8.04
CA ILE A 265 1.93 -1.25 8.18
C ILE A 265 2.56 -0.14 9.02
N LEU A 266 3.23 -0.45 10.14
CA LEU A 266 3.90 0.57 10.94
C LEU A 266 5.01 1.28 10.15
N THR A 267 5.74 0.56 9.30
CA THR A 267 6.77 1.18 8.45
C THR A 267 6.16 2.15 7.45
N PHE A 268 5.04 1.79 6.82
CA PHE A 268 4.38 2.67 5.85
C PHE A 268 3.64 3.85 6.49
N LEU A 269 3.11 3.70 7.72
CA LEU A 269 2.64 4.84 8.50
C LEU A 269 3.80 5.82 8.79
N TRP A 270 4.95 5.30 9.19
CA TRP A 270 6.15 6.12 9.44
C TRP A 270 6.67 6.78 8.16
N TYR A 271 6.65 6.09 7.02
CA TYR A 271 7.00 6.68 5.71
C TYR A 271 6.04 7.79 5.31
N MET A 272 4.73 7.60 5.52
CA MET A 272 3.73 8.62 5.25
C MET A 272 3.98 9.90 6.06
N GLU A 273 4.22 9.78 7.37
CA GLU A 273 4.53 10.95 8.22
C GLU A 273 5.82 11.66 7.78
N ARG A 274 6.88 10.90 7.51
CA ARG A 274 8.17 11.44 7.06
C ARG A 274 8.05 12.14 5.71
N TYR A 275 7.27 11.57 4.80
CA TYR A 275 6.99 12.18 3.51
C TYR A 275 6.25 13.51 3.69
N LEU A 276 5.19 13.55 4.49
CA LEU A 276 4.45 14.78 4.78
C LEU A 276 5.35 15.84 5.44
N ARG A 277 6.20 15.42 6.38
CA ARG A 277 7.17 16.29 7.05
C ARG A 277 8.16 16.91 6.06
N LEU A 278 8.73 16.10 5.17
CA LEU A 278 9.66 16.56 4.12
C LEU A 278 8.93 17.46 3.11
N ALA A 279 7.67 17.14 2.77
CA ALA A 279 6.83 18.01 1.96
C ALA A 279 6.69 19.38 2.64
N ARG A 280 6.39 19.42 3.95
CA ARG A 280 6.19 20.68 4.66
C ARG A 280 7.45 21.55 4.72
N THR A 281 8.63 20.95 4.85
CA THR A 281 9.88 21.71 5.03
C THR A 281 10.57 22.07 3.73
N ASP A 282 10.61 21.14 2.79
CA ASP A 282 11.51 21.20 1.65
C ASP A 282 10.74 21.28 0.32
N HIS A 283 9.48 20.82 0.29
CA HIS A 283 8.58 20.87 -0.88
C HIS A 283 7.21 21.47 -0.54
N PRO A 284 7.15 22.73 -0.07
CA PRO A 284 5.94 23.30 0.53
C PRO A 284 4.75 23.43 -0.44
N ASP A 285 5.00 23.44 -1.74
CA ASP A 285 3.99 23.36 -2.79
C ASP A 285 3.30 21.99 -2.83
N VAL A 286 4.05 20.90 -2.70
CA VAL A 286 3.50 19.54 -2.56
C VAL A 286 2.65 19.43 -1.29
N HIS A 287 3.15 19.95 -0.16
CA HIS A 287 2.38 19.95 1.09
C HIS A 287 1.09 20.78 0.97
N ALA A 288 1.16 21.96 0.34
CA ALA A 288 -0.02 22.78 0.10
C ALA A 288 -1.03 22.10 -0.83
N PHE A 289 -0.56 21.34 -1.84
CA PHE A 289 -1.42 20.54 -2.70
C PHE A 289 -2.12 19.42 -1.91
N LEU A 290 -1.35 18.58 -1.19
CA LEU A 290 -1.89 17.45 -0.43
C LEU A 290 -2.91 17.91 0.62
N LEU A 291 -2.59 18.94 1.41
CA LEU A 291 -3.52 19.44 2.43
C LEU A 291 -4.61 20.34 1.85
N GLY A 292 -4.43 20.92 0.67
CA GLY A 292 -5.46 21.69 -0.03
C GLY A 292 -6.53 20.80 -0.67
N ASN A 293 -6.18 19.56 -1.03
CA ASN A 293 -7.05 18.62 -1.73
C ASN A 293 -7.84 17.74 -0.76
N ALA A 294 -9.17 17.75 -0.86
CA ALA A 294 -10.04 16.95 0.01
C ALA A 294 -9.81 15.44 -0.12
N CYS A 295 -9.59 14.94 -1.33
CA CYS A 295 -9.36 13.51 -1.55
C CYS A 295 -8.11 13.04 -0.81
N TRP A 296 -7.00 13.77 -0.89
CA TRP A 296 -5.76 13.39 -0.23
C TRP A 296 -5.90 13.41 1.30
N ARG A 297 -6.59 14.40 1.87
CA ARG A 297 -6.87 14.41 3.30
C ARG A 297 -7.72 13.21 3.73
N ASP A 298 -8.78 12.92 2.97
CA ASP A 298 -9.66 11.79 3.25
C ASP A 298 -8.92 10.45 3.10
N ALA A 299 -8.06 10.30 2.10
CA ALA A 299 -7.23 9.11 1.91
C ALA A 299 -6.24 8.89 3.07
N ILE A 300 -5.49 9.93 3.44
CA ILE A 300 -4.54 9.86 4.57
C ILE A 300 -5.27 9.44 5.85
N LEU A 301 -6.38 10.10 6.19
CA LEU A 301 -7.11 9.83 7.44
C LEU A 301 -7.84 8.49 7.39
N THR A 302 -8.39 8.09 6.24
CA THR A 302 -9.02 6.77 6.09
C THR A 302 -8.01 5.65 6.31
N VAL A 303 -6.84 5.74 5.66
CA VAL A 303 -5.78 4.73 5.80
C VAL A 303 -5.22 4.73 7.22
N TRP A 304 -4.99 5.91 7.82
CA TRP A 304 -4.54 6.03 9.20
C TRP A 304 -5.52 5.38 10.18
N GLY A 305 -6.81 5.71 10.10
CA GLY A 305 -7.84 5.16 10.98
C GLY A 305 -7.99 3.65 10.83
N ARG A 306 -8.01 3.16 9.58
CA ARG A 306 -8.09 1.72 9.30
C ARG A 306 -6.86 0.97 9.80
N ALA A 307 -5.67 1.55 9.67
CA ALA A 307 -4.45 0.96 10.20
C ALA A 307 -4.54 0.81 11.73
N TRP A 308 -4.94 1.86 12.46
CA TRP A 308 -5.09 1.80 13.91
C TRP A 308 -6.16 0.82 14.38
N LEU A 309 -7.28 0.68 13.64
CA LEU A 309 -8.28 -0.35 13.91
C LEU A 309 -7.66 -1.75 13.97
N TYR A 310 -6.84 -2.11 12.98
CA TYR A 310 -6.21 -3.44 12.93
C TYR A 310 -4.98 -3.56 13.85
N LEU A 311 -4.22 -2.49 14.06
CA LEU A 311 -3.14 -2.46 15.04
C LEU A 311 -3.67 -2.75 16.45
N ASP A 312 -4.79 -2.13 16.83
CA ASP A 312 -5.45 -2.36 18.11
C ASP A 312 -6.05 -3.78 18.18
N ALA A 313 -6.74 -4.22 17.13
CA ALA A 313 -7.34 -5.56 17.09
C ALA A 313 -6.31 -6.71 17.15
N THR A 314 -5.06 -6.43 16.75
CA THR A 314 -3.97 -7.42 16.74
C THR A 314 -2.98 -7.26 17.88
N ALA A 315 -3.11 -6.25 18.76
CA ALA A 315 -2.08 -5.90 19.74
C ALA A 315 -1.61 -7.07 20.63
N ASP A 316 -2.52 -7.99 20.98
CA ASP A 316 -2.23 -9.15 21.83
C ASP A 316 -1.73 -10.38 21.05
N ASP A 317 -1.56 -10.31 19.73
CA ASP A 317 -1.05 -11.40 18.89
C ASP A 317 0.43 -11.18 18.54
N PRO A 318 1.37 -11.82 19.25
CA PRO A 318 2.80 -11.65 18.99
C PRO A 318 3.26 -12.34 17.69
N SER A 319 2.42 -13.15 17.03
CA SER A 319 2.80 -13.80 15.78
C SER A 319 2.78 -12.85 14.58
N LEU A 320 2.17 -11.66 14.73
CA LEU A 320 1.96 -10.71 13.63
C LEU A 320 3.02 -9.61 13.54
N GLY A 321 4.02 -9.61 14.43
CA GLY A 321 5.12 -8.65 14.43
C GLY A 321 6.46 -9.31 14.75
N ILE A 322 7.53 -8.80 14.16
CA ILE A 322 8.92 -9.23 14.40
C ILE A 322 9.68 -8.14 15.16
N HIS A 323 9.55 -6.89 14.71
CA HIS A 323 10.23 -5.71 15.24
C HIS A 323 9.27 -4.51 15.41
N ASP A 324 7.97 -4.76 15.40
CA ASP A 324 6.88 -3.82 15.53
C ASP A 324 7.02 -2.89 16.74
N ASP A 325 7.45 -3.38 17.91
CA ASP A 325 7.67 -2.54 19.10
C ASP A 325 8.67 -1.40 18.87
N ALA A 326 9.69 -1.65 18.03
CA ALA A 326 10.68 -0.64 17.69
C ALA A 326 10.10 0.37 16.68
N ILE A 327 9.35 -0.10 15.69
CA ILE A 327 8.77 0.73 14.63
C ILE A 327 7.60 1.58 15.18
N MET A 328 6.80 1.03 16.10
CA MET A 328 5.74 1.72 16.83
C MET A 328 6.24 2.98 17.54
N LYS A 329 7.48 2.97 18.05
CA LYS A 329 8.08 4.17 18.66
C LYS A 329 8.39 5.25 17.62
N LEU A 330 8.75 4.85 16.41
CA LEU A 330 9.04 5.77 15.30
C LEU A 330 7.75 6.46 14.83
N VAL A 331 6.69 5.67 14.60
CA VAL A 331 5.34 6.18 14.24
C VAL A 331 4.77 7.10 15.33
N LYS A 332 5.14 6.88 16.59
CA LYS A 332 4.68 7.71 17.72
C LYS A 332 5.58 8.92 18.01
N THR A 333 6.50 9.26 17.11
CA THR A 333 7.36 10.44 17.27
C THR A 333 6.48 11.69 17.21
N PRO A 334 6.46 12.54 18.26
CA PRO A 334 5.53 13.67 18.32
C PRO A 334 5.61 14.60 17.12
N GLU A 335 6.82 14.91 16.65
CA GLU A 335 7.05 15.81 15.52
C GLU A 335 6.56 15.23 14.17
N LEU A 336 6.41 13.91 14.09
CA LEU A 336 5.86 13.22 12.91
C LEU A 336 4.33 13.09 13.01
N LEU A 337 3.80 12.81 14.20
CA LEU A 337 2.36 12.82 14.47
C LEU A 337 1.72 14.21 14.23
N ASP A 338 2.47 15.29 14.42
CA ASP A 338 2.05 16.65 14.09
C ASP A 338 1.66 16.80 12.60
N GLU A 339 2.18 15.95 11.69
CA GLU A 339 1.78 15.96 10.28
C GLU A 339 0.39 15.36 10.08
N ILE A 340 0.03 14.30 10.80
CA ILE A 340 -1.33 13.76 10.79
C ILE A 340 -2.30 14.77 11.41
N GLU A 341 -1.88 15.45 12.48
CA GLU A 341 -2.68 16.52 13.08
C GLU A 341 -2.89 17.69 12.11
N ALA A 342 -1.87 18.06 11.33
CA ALA A 342 -2.02 19.07 10.28
C ALA A 342 -3.07 18.67 9.22
N VAL A 343 -3.15 17.38 8.87
CA VAL A 343 -4.19 16.85 7.98
C VAL A 343 -5.59 16.92 8.63
N ARG A 344 -5.73 16.59 9.92
CA ARG A 344 -7.00 16.75 10.66
C ARG A 344 -7.47 18.20 10.69
N VAL A 345 -6.57 19.13 11.01
CA VAL A 345 -6.85 20.57 11.02
C VAL A 345 -7.26 21.06 9.63
N ALA A 346 -6.56 20.63 8.57
CA ALA A 346 -6.91 20.99 7.19
C ALA A 346 -8.27 20.39 6.75
N SER A 347 -8.70 19.30 7.38
CA SER A 347 -10.02 18.67 7.19
C SER A 347 -11.13 19.32 8.02
N GLY A 348 -10.79 20.27 8.90
CA GLY A 348 -11.75 20.95 9.76
C GLY A 348 -12.16 20.15 11.01
N CYS A 349 -11.44 19.08 11.34
CA CYS A 349 -11.62 18.31 12.57
C CYS A 349 -10.84 18.91 13.75
N ARG A 350 -11.17 18.50 14.98
CA ARG A 350 -10.46 18.87 16.21
C ARG A 350 -10.50 17.79 17.27
#